data_AF-A0A522WR92-F1
#
_entry.id   AF-A0A522WR92-F1
#
_cell.length_a   1.000
_cell.length_b   1.000
_cell.length_c   1.000
_cell.angle_alpha   90.00
_cell.angle_beta   90.00
_cell.angle_gamma   90.00
#
_symmetry.space_group_name_H-M   'P 1'
#
loop_
_entity.id
_entity.type
_entity.pdbx_description
1 polymer ?
#
loop_
_entity_poly.entity_id
_entity_poly.type
_entity_poly.pdbx_seq_one_letter_code
_entity_poly.pdbx_strand_id
1 'polypeptide(L)'
;MTVDFNRLKHFSMTYVFMDGDCMDAGGRAMQEQLPTKHIACEYEQTEQSPVVASAGLSISFNLRNIDQNEDQEIYSITLVKESDDEFYIKSDYFADAEEPYPLDVEISDDDVKFILEGEDELMYLYGFFE
;
A
#
# COMPACT_ATOMS: atom_id res chain seq x y z
N MET A 1 -1.44 -11.23 -16.88
CA MET A 1 -2.57 -11.80 -16.11
C MET A 1 -3.43 -10.62 -15.70
N THR A 2 -4.74 -10.79 -15.56
CA THR A 2 -5.64 -9.70 -15.19
C THR A 2 -6.05 -9.85 -13.73
N VAL A 3 -6.03 -8.75 -12.97
CA VAL A 3 -6.53 -8.75 -11.58
C VAL A 3 -8.05 -8.86 -11.59
N ASP A 4 -8.58 -9.84 -10.85
CA ASP A 4 -10.01 -9.98 -10.53
C ASP A 4 -10.20 -9.78 -9.04
N PHE A 5 -10.79 -8.64 -8.67
CA PHE A 5 -11.03 -8.28 -7.28
C PHE A 5 -11.93 -9.27 -6.52
N ASN A 6 -12.75 -10.06 -7.20
CA ASN A 6 -13.57 -11.09 -6.51
C ASN A 6 -12.74 -12.21 -5.90
N ARG A 7 -11.49 -12.40 -6.38
CA ARG A 7 -10.56 -13.41 -5.89
C ARG A 7 -9.69 -12.93 -4.73
N LEU A 8 -9.64 -11.63 -4.47
CA LEU A 8 -8.87 -11.06 -3.36
C LEU A 8 -9.71 -11.12 -2.08
N LYS A 9 -9.22 -11.86 -1.07
CA LYS A 9 -9.97 -12.09 0.19
C LYS A 9 -9.37 -11.39 1.40
N HIS A 10 -8.08 -11.10 1.34
CA HIS A 10 -7.34 -10.50 2.44
C HIS A 10 -6.32 -9.49 1.91
N PHE A 11 -6.06 -8.45 2.70
CA PHE A 11 -5.12 -7.39 2.37
C PHE A 11 -4.18 -7.09 3.53
N SER A 12 -2.92 -6.79 3.19
CA SER A 12 -1.94 -6.23 4.12
C SER A 12 -1.17 -5.11 3.45
N MET A 13 -0.68 -4.16 4.22
CA MET A 13 0.03 -2.99 3.69
C MET A 13 1.27 -2.70 4.53
N THR A 14 2.35 -2.33 3.85
CA THR A 14 3.61 -1.95 4.47
C THR A 14 4.03 -0.58 3.92
N TYR A 15 4.29 0.36 4.82
CA TYR A 15 4.96 1.62 4.50
C TYR A 15 6.46 1.50 4.78
N VAL A 16 7.26 2.01 3.85
CA VAL A 16 8.71 2.04 3.95
C VAL A 16 9.17 3.47 3.71
N PHE A 17 9.84 4.06 4.68
CA PHE A 17 10.55 5.32 4.48
C PHE A 17 11.89 5.03 3.81
N MET A 18 12.18 5.76 2.74
CA MET A 18 13.48 5.77 2.11
C MET A 18 14.26 6.92 2.73
N ASP A 19 15.11 6.61 3.72
CA ASP A 19 16.00 7.63 4.29
C ASP A 19 16.94 8.17 3.20
N GLY A 20 16.64 9.38 2.73
CA GLY A 20 17.57 10.22 2.00
C GLY A 20 18.65 10.73 2.96
N ASP A 21 19.87 10.26 2.78
CA ASP A 21 21.08 10.61 3.53
C ASP A 21 21.10 10.20 5.01
N CYS A 22 21.70 9.04 5.29
CA CYS A 22 22.35 8.78 6.58
C CYS A 22 23.48 9.80 6.80
N MET A 23 23.17 10.96 7.39
CA MET A 23 24.18 11.84 7.98
C MET A 23 24.63 11.21 9.30
N ASP A 24 25.84 10.62 9.32
CA ASP A 24 26.55 10.35 10.58
C ASP A 24 26.62 11.64 11.40
N ALA A 25 26.51 11.54 12.73
CA ALA A 25 26.72 12.62 13.70
C ALA A 25 28.09 13.34 13.57
N GLY A 26 28.95 12.91 12.64
CA GLY A 26 30.23 13.50 12.25
C GLY A 26 30.27 14.28 10.92
N GLY A 27 29.16 14.46 10.19
CA GLY A 27 29.08 15.37 9.03
C GLY A 27 30.01 15.03 7.84
N ARG A 28 30.19 13.74 7.52
CA ARG A 28 30.89 13.28 6.31
C ARG A 28 29.93 12.56 5.39
N ALA A 29 29.91 12.94 4.11
CA ALA A 29 29.18 12.23 3.06
C ALA A 29 29.72 10.79 2.95
N MET A 30 28.88 9.80 3.28
CA MET A 30 29.20 8.39 3.06
C MET A 30 29.05 8.04 1.59
N GLN A 31 30.00 7.25 1.11
CA GLN A 31 30.12 6.74 -0.25
C GLN A 31 28.98 5.73 -0.52
N GLU A 32 28.10 6.05 -1.47
CA GLU A 32 27.11 5.19 -2.16
C GLU A 32 26.67 3.92 -1.40
N GLN A 33 26.05 4.08 -0.23
CA GLN A 33 25.25 3.01 0.37
C GLN A 33 23.85 3.09 -0.24
N LEU A 34 23.42 1.98 -0.86
CA LEU A 34 22.03 1.78 -1.28
C LEU A 34 21.11 2.20 -0.13
N PRO A 35 20.03 2.96 -0.38
CA PRO A 35 19.15 3.45 0.67
C PRO A 35 18.69 2.28 1.55
N THR A 36 18.98 2.35 2.84
CA THR A 36 18.48 1.39 3.82
C THR A 36 16.97 1.60 3.93
N LYS A 37 16.20 0.67 3.38
CA LYS A 37 14.74 0.63 3.54
C LYS A 37 14.43 0.36 5.01
N HIS A 38 13.87 1.35 5.70
CA HIS A 38 13.35 1.18 7.05
C HIS A 38 11.85 0.91 6.94
N ILE A 39 11.40 -0.28 7.34
CA ILE A 39 9.96 -0.55 7.49
C ILE A 39 9.47 0.41 8.56
N ALA A 40 8.52 1.26 8.16
CA ALA A 40 7.99 2.31 8.97
C ALA A 40 6.78 1.84 9.77
N CYS A 41 5.79 1.33 9.04
CA CYS A 41 4.51 0.91 9.59
C CYS A 41 3.99 -0.30 8.82
N GLU A 42 3.33 -1.22 9.54
CA GLU A 42 2.66 -2.37 8.96
C GLU A 42 1.18 -2.37 9.36
N TYR A 43 0.33 -2.65 8.38
CA TYR A 43 -1.12 -2.61 8.53
C TYR A 43 -1.74 -3.91 8.03
N GLU A 44 -2.79 -4.37 8.71
CA GLU A 44 -3.52 -5.59 8.37
C GLU A 44 -5.01 -5.28 8.21
N GLN A 45 -5.66 -6.02 7.30
CA GLN A 45 -7.10 -5.94 7.13
C GLN A 45 -7.81 -6.31 8.44
N THR A 46 -8.79 -5.48 8.80
CA THR A 46 -9.70 -5.78 9.90
C THR A 46 -10.55 -7.03 9.60
N GLU A 47 -11.29 -7.53 10.59
CA GLU A 47 -12.15 -8.72 10.45
C GLU A 47 -13.24 -8.58 9.38
N GLN A 48 -13.51 -7.37 8.89
CA GLN A 48 -14.47 -7.13 7.82
C GLN A 48 -13.91 -7.62 6.48
N SER A 49 -14.70 -8.44 5.79
CA SER A 49 -14.35 -8.90 4.44
C SER A 49 -14.32 -7.72 3.45
N PRO A 50 -13.43 -7.76 2.45
CA PRO A 50 -13.44 -6.78 1.37
C PRO A 50 -14.77 -6.78 0.61
N VAL A 51 -15.20 -5.60 0.19
CA VAL A 51 -16.44 -5.39 -0.54
C VAL A 51 -16.11 -4.99 -1.98
N VAL A 52 -16.48 -5.84 -2.93
CA VAL A 52 -16.34 -5.56 -4.36
C VAL A 52 -17.59 -4.86 -4.87
N ALA A 53 -17.42 -3.76 -5.60
CA ALA A 53 -18.53 -3.07 -6.24
C ALA A 53 -19.18 -3.94 -7.32
N SER A 54 -20.47 -3.73 -7.60
CA SER A 54 -21.23 -4.56 -8.55
C SER A 54 -20.63 -4.63 -9.96
N ALA A 55 -19.84 -3.64 -10.37
CA ALA A 55 -19.16 -3.61 -11.67
C ALA A 55 -17.86 -4.44 -11.68
N GLY A 56 -17.36 -4.89 -10.52
CA GLY A 56 -16.07 -5.56 -10.39
C GLY A 56 -14.85 -4.65 -10.56
N LEU A 57 -15.06 -3.34 -10.67
CA LEU A 57 -14.02 -2.34 -10.95
C LEU A 57 -13.46 -1.66 -9.70
N SER A 58 -13.97 -1.98 -8.51
CA SER A 58 -13.40 -1.47 -7.27
C SER A 58 -13.61 -2.45 -6.11
N ILE A 59 -12.71 -2.39 -5.15
CA ILE A 59 -12.75 -3.17 -3.91
C ILE A 59 -12.41 -2.27 -2.73
N SER A 60 -13.22 -2.33 -1.68
CA SER A 60 -13.08 -1.52 -0.48
C SER A 60 -12.89 -2.40 0.75
N PHE A 61 -11.98 -2.00 1.64
CA PHE A 61 -11.66 -2.72 2.87
C PHE A 61 -11.07 -1.73 3.88
N ASN A 62 -10.92 -2.18 5.13
CA ASN A 62 -10.38 -1.36 6.21
C ASN A 62 -9.10 -1.98 6.76
N LEU A 63 -8.09 -1.15 6.95
CA LEU A 63 -6.78 -1.52 7.50
C LEU A 63 -6.59 -0.92 8.89
N ARG A 64 -5.83 -1.59 9.74
CA ARG A 64 -5.38 -1.07 11.03
C ARG A 64 -3.90 -1.38 11.22
N ASN A 65 -3.15 -0.48 11.85
CA ASN A 65 -1.76 -0.72 12.22
C ASN A 65 -1.66 -1.94 13.15
N ILE A 66 -0.65 -2.78 12.92
CA ILE A 66 -0.36 -3.97 13.73
C ILE A 66 0.16 -3.54 15.12
N ASP A 67 0.96 -2.47 15.20
CA ASP A 67 1.38 -1.85 16.46
C ASP A 67 0.40 -0.74 16.88
N GLN A 68 -0.59 -1.12 17.68
CA GLN A 68 -1.59 -0.19 18.23
C GLN A 68 -1.02 0.80 19.26
N ASN A 69 0.26 0.72 19.63
CA ASN A 69 0.90 1.77 20.42
C ASN A 69 1.36 2.93 19.55
N GLU A 70 1.65 2.70 18.27
CA GLU A 70 2.05 3.73 17.32
C GLU A 70 0.82 4.40 16.71
N ASP A 71 -0.19 3.61 16.34
CA ASP A 71 -1.38 4.09 15.65
C ASP A 71 -2.60 3.20 15.92
N GLN A 72 -3.69 3.82 16.37
CA GLN A 72 -4.94 3.13 16.72
C GLN A 72 -6.07 3.39 15.71
N GLU A 73 -5.80 4.18 14.68
CA GLU A 73 -6.78 4.54 13.68
C GLU A 73 -7.10 3.35 12.75
N ILE A 74 -8.26 3.42 12.13
CA ILE A 74 -8.70 2.48 11.10
C ILE A 74 -8.83 3.29 9.83
N TYR A 75 -8.10 2.90 8.79
CA TYR A 75 -8.12 3.57 7.51
C TYR A 75 -8.99 2.81 6.53
N SER A 76 -9.87 3.53 5.85
CA SER A 76 -10.66 2.98 4.75
C SER A 76 -9.87 3.07 3.47
N ILE A 77 -9.71 1.94 2.79
CA ILE A 77 -9.03 1.82 1.51
C ILE A 77 -10.04 1.45 0.43
N THR A 78 -9.92 2.09 -0.73
CA THR A 78 -10.61 1.67 -1.95
C THR A 78 -9.62 1.59 -3.10
N LEU A 79 -9.46 0.39 -3.65
CA LEU A 79 -8.76 0.17 -4.91
C LEU A 79 -9.74 0.28 -6.07
N VAL A 80 -9.30 0.95 -7.13
CA VAL A 80 -10.07 1.16 -8.36
C VAL A 80 -9.25 0.61 -9.52
N LYS A 81 -9.91 -0.16 -10.38
CA LYS A 81 -9.39 -0.68 -11.64
C LYS A 81 -10.12 0.04 -12.78
N GLU A 82 -9.40 0.87 -13.53
CA GLU A 82 -9.97 1.59 -14.67
C GLU A 82 -9.84 0.76 -15.96
N SER A 83 -8.68 0.12 -16.13
CA SER A 83 -8.41 -0.82 -17.23
C SER A 83 -7.60 -2.02 -16.72
N ASP A 84 -7.15 -2.91 -17.59
CA ASP A 84 -6.44 -4.12 -17.17
C ASP A 84 -5.08 -3.83 -16.52
N ASP A 85 -4.48 -2.68 -16.83
CA ASP A 85 -3.15 -2.27 -16.36
C ASP A 85 -3.17 -0.92 -15.60
N GLU A 86 -4.34 -0.27 -15.45
CA GLU A 86 -4.48 1.01 -14.75
C GLU A 86 -5.24 0.84 -13.44
N PHE A 87 -4.51 1.05 -12.33
CA PHE A 87 -5.00 0.90 -10.98
C PHE A 87 -4.77 2.17 -10.18
N TYR A 88 -5.69 2.43 -9.25
CA TYR A 88 -5.60 3.57 -8.36
C TYR A 88 -6.05 3.22 -6.95
N ILE A 89 -5.58 4.00 -5.97
CA ILE A 89 -5.98 3.90 -4.58
C ILE A 89 -6.62 5.21 -4.10
N LYS A 90 -7.64 5.05 -3.26
CA LYS A 90 -8.20 6.12 -2.43
C LYS A 90 -8.17 5.67 -0.98
N SER A 91 -7.80 6.57 -0.08
CA SER A 91 -7.87 6.33 1.35
C SER A 91 -8.07 7.62 2.12
N ASP A 92 -8.71 7.52 3.28
CA ASP A 92 -8.75 8.56 4.30
C ASP A 92 -7.40 8.75 5.04
N TYR A 93 -6.44 7.83 4.85
CA TYR A 93 -5.05 8.01 5.25
C TYR A 93 -4.36 9.15 4.49
N PHE A 94 -4.68 9.30 3.20
CA PHE A 94 -4.06 10.33 2.37
C PHE A 94 -4.73 11.69 2.58
N ALA A 95 -3.91 12.73 2.73
CA ALA A 95 -4.39 14.08 2.99
C ALA A 95 -5.27 14.65 1.88
N ASP A 96 -5.08 14.19 0.64
CA ASP A 96 -5.93 14.52 -0.51
C ASP A 96 -6.77 13.31 -0.91
N ALA A 97 -7.96 13.21 -0.30
CA ALA A 97 -8.90 12.11 -0.54
C ALA A 97 -9.76 12.29 -1.80
N GLU A 98 -9.66 13.45 -2.48
CA GLU A 98 -10.48 13.74 -3.67
C GLU A 98 -9.87 13.17 -4.95
N GLU A 99 -8.53 13.15 -5.07
CA GLU A 99 -7.82 12.59 -6.22
C GLU A 99 -7.29 11.17 -5.96
N PRO A 100 -7.62 10.17 -6.81
CA PRO A 100 -7.06 8.84 -6.71
C PRO A 100 -5.56 8.81 -7.07
N TYR A 101 -4.75 8.11 -6.28
CA TYR A 101 -3.32 7.96 -6.55
C TYR A 101 -3.08 6.76 -7.48
N PRO A 102 -2.29 6.90 -8.56
CA PRO A 102 -1.97 5.79 -9.45
C PRO A 102 -1.09 4.75 -8.75
N LEU A 103 -1.29 3.48 -9.10
CA LEU A 103 -0.54 2.35 -8.55
C LEU A 103 0.15 1.56 -9.66
N ASP A 104 1.40 1.19 -9.42
CA ASP A 104 2.05 0.11 -10.16
C ASP A 104 1.61 -1.24 -9.61
N VAL A 105 1.59 -2.27 -10.45
CA VAL A 105 1.06 -3.60 -10.09
C VAL A 105 2.00 -4.71 -10.52
N GLU A 106 2.35 -5.57 -9.56
CA GLU A 106 3.06 -6.83 -9.77
C GLU A 106 2.12 -7.99 -9.43
N ILE A 107 1.91 -8.93 -10.38
CA ILE A 107 0.99 -10.06 -10.21
C ILE A 107 1.79 -11.35 -10.13
N SER A 108 1.54 -12.12 -9.08
CA SER A 108 2.07 -13.46 -8.84
C SER A 108 0.95 -14.51 -8.88
N ASP A 109 1.29 -15.79 -8.73
CA ASP A 109 0.30 -16.87 -8.70
C ASP A 109 -0.57 -16.83 -7.43
N ASP A 110 0.01 -16.43 -6.30
CA ASP A 110 -0.61 -16.46 -4.96
C ASP A 110 -1.13 -15.09 -4.50
N ASP A 111 -0.58 -13.99 -5.01
CA ASP A 111 -0.89 -12.64 -4.58
C ASP A 111 -0.74 -11.60 -5.71
N VAL A 112 -1.27 -10.41 -5.45
CA VAL A 112 -1.02 -9.19 -6.20
C VAL A 112 -0.44 -8.14 -5.27
N LYS A 113 0.59 -7.44 -5.75
CA LYS A 113 1.24 -6.35 -5.04
C LYS A 113 1.02 -5.04 -5.78
N PHE A 114 0.37 -4.11 -5.11
CA PHE A 114 0.18 -2.73 -5.54
C PHE A 114 1.26 -1.86 -4.92
N ILE A 115 1.83 -0.95 -5.71
CA ILE A 115 2.96 -0.11 -5.32
C ILE A 115 2.57 1.34 -5.54
N LEU A 116 2.70 2.15 -4.49
CA LEU A 116 2.64 3.61 -4.58
C LEU A 116 4.02 4.17 -4.26
N GLU A 117 4.60 4.91 -5.19
CA GLU A 117 5.87 5.61 -5.01
C GLU A 117 5.62 7.08 -4.65
N GLY A 118 6.04 7.47 -3.46
CA GLY A 118 6.16 8.87 -3.03
C GLY A 118 7.58 9.41 -3.28
N GLU A 119 7.81 10.66 -2.88
CA GLU A 119 9.15 11.27 -3.03
C GLU A 119 10.21 10.57 -2.17
N ASP A 120 9.89 10.30 -0.90
CA ASP A 120 10.79 9.69 0.09
C ASP A 120 10.17 8.44 0.77
N GLU A 121 9.09 7.91 0.21
CA GLU A 121 8.35 6.79 0.80
C GLU A 121 7.81 5.82 -0.26
N LEU A 122 7.66 4.56 0.14
CA LEU A 122 7.05 3.51 -0.66
C LEU A 122 5.95 2.84 0.14
N MET A 123 4.79 2.68 -0.47
CA MET A 123 3.73 1.84 0.06
C MET A 123 3.58 0.60 -0.79
N TYR A 124 3.62 -0.55 -0.12
CA TYR A 124 3.31 -1.84 -0.70
C TYR A 124 2.01 -2.35 -0.11
N LEU A 125 1.01 -2.56 -0.96
CA LEU A 125 -0.26 -3.15 -0.58
C LEU A 125 -0.40 -4.50 -1.27
N TYR A 126 -0.53 -5.55 -0.48
CA TYR A 126 -0.67 -6.92 -0.94
C TYR A 126 -2.14 -7.33 -0.85
N GLY A 127 -2.64 -7.94 -1.93
CA GLY A 127 -3.92 -8.64 -1.96
C GLY A 127 -3.70 -10.12 -2.24
N PHE A 128 -4.22 -10.99 -1.38
CA PHE A 128 -4.00 -12.43 -1.48
C PHE A 128 -5.17 -13.15 -2.17
N PHE A 129 -4.85 -14.05 -3.10
CA PHE A 129 -5.84 -14.89 -3.76
C PHE A 129 -6.20 -16.09 -2.88
N GLU A 130 -7.50 -16.35 -2.71
CA GLU A 130 -8.02 -17.59 -2.09
C GLU A 130 -9.13 -18.24 -2.93
#